data_AF-A0A818VZK5-F1
#
_entry.id   AF-A0A818VZK5-F1
#
_cell.length_a   1.000
_cell.length_b   1.000
_cell.length_c   1.000
_cell.angle_alpha   90.00
_cell.angle_beta   90.00
_cell.angle_gamma   90.00
#
_symmetry.space_group_name_H-M   'P 1'
#
loop_
_entity.id
_entity.type
_entity.pdbx_description
1 polymer ?
#
loop_
_entity_poly.entity_id
_entity_poly.type
_entity_poly.pdbx_seq_one_letter_code
_entity_poly.pdbx_strand_id
1 'polypeptide(L)'
;MDQSNVTFLDLPDEILLIILKKLDNMDVLYSLLDVDNQRLDTIILDKAFTKTLNFVLTTIADDVLSIADSMLNRYCSNILPKIDHNVTSLILEAEAMERILLAADYPNLTELKLFNVIDYIVSHYFTVESPFRRIFQQQITDLTLVYSNDINI
;
A
#
# COMPACT_ATOMS: atom_id res chain seq x y z
N MET A 1 26.95 11.90 35.59
CA MET A 1 25.95 12.46 34.65
C MET A 1 25.28 11.27 34.01
N ASP A 2 24.11 10.87 34.49
CA ASP A 2 23.35 9.79 33.87
C ASP A 2 22.79 10.32 32.54
N GLN A 3 23.34 9.83 31.43
CA GLN A 3 22.63 9.89 30.17
C GLN A 3 21.48 8.90 30.27
N SER A 4 20.30 9.37 30.64
CA SER A 4 19.08 8.59 30.49
C SER A 4 18.89 8.35 29.00
N ASN A 5 19.24 7.15 28.53
CA ASN A 5 18.94 6.68 27.19
C ASN A 5 17.42 6.53 27.09
N VAL A 6 16.76 7.58 26.62
CA VAL A 6 15.36 7.52 26.22
C VAL A 6 15.30 6.64 24.98
N THR A 7 14.71 5.47 25.09
CA THR A 7 14.46 4.60 23.95
C THR A 7 13.24 5.11 23.18
N PHE A 8 13.15 4.78 21.89
CA PHE A 8 12.02 5.21 21.05
C PHE A 8 10.66 4.84 21.68
N LEU A 9 10.59 3.68 22.33
CA LEU A 9 9.37 3.17 22.97
C LEU A 9 9.00 3.90 24.27
N ASP A 10 9.92 4.67 24.86
CA ASP A 10 9.66 5.47 26.06
C ASP A 10 8.92 6.77 25.74
N LEU A 11 8.77 7.12 24.46
CA LEU A 11 8.06 8.31 24.02
C LEU A 11 6.54 8.15 24.21
N PRO A 12 5.78 9.22 24.52
CA PRO A 12 4.32 9.22 24.51
C PRO A 12 3.72 8.91 23.12
N ASP A 13 2.47 8.43 23.09
CA ASP A 13 1.78 8.01 21.85
C ASP A 13 1.69 9.16 20.84
N GLU A 14 1.44 10.36 21.32
CA GLU A 14 1.31 11.55 20.50
C GLU A 14 2.60 11.87 19.76
N ILE A 15 3.75 11.68 20.43
CA ILE A 15 5.07 11.91 19.84
C ILE A 15 5.41 10.81 18.84
N LEU A 16 5.13 9.54 19.20
CA LEU A 16 5.29 8.41 18.28
C LEU A 16 4.48 8.59 17.01
N LEU A 17 3.20 8.97 17.12
CA LEU A 17 2.33 9.27 15.99
C LEU A 17 2.89 10.38 15.11
N ILE A 18 3.40 11.47 15.71
CA ILE A 18 4.00 12.57 14.96
C ILE A 18 5.23 12.10 14.17
N ILE A 19 6.07 11.24 14.76
CA ILE A 19 7.26 10.71 14.10
C ILE A 19 6.86 9.77 12.97
N LEU A 20 6.02 8.78 13.26
CA LEU A 20 5.61 7.76 12.29
C LEU A 20 4.87 8.37 11.09
N LYS A 21 4.03 9.40 11.31
CA LYS A 21 3.33 10.13 10.23
C LYS A 21 4.27 10.91 9.29
N LYS A 22 5.54 11.10 9.67
CA LYS A 22 6.56 11.71 8.79
C LYS A 22 7.32 10.68 7.96
N LEU A 23 7.15 9.39 8.26
CA LEU A 23 7.78 8.30 7.53
C LEU A 23 6.83 7.79 6.45
N ASP A 24 7.40 7.11 5.46
CA ASP A 24 6.62 6.36 4.49
C ASP A 24 5.87 5.24 5.23
N ASN A 25 4.55 5.17 5.02
CA ASN A 25 3.72 4.23 5.75
C ASN A 25 3.98 2.78 5.34
N MET A 26 4.43 2.54 4.10
CA MET A 26 4.81 1.21 3.65
C MET A 26 6.09 0.74 4.34
N ASP A 27 7.08 1.61 4.50
CA ASP A 27 8.30 1.24 5.22
C ASP A 27 8.02 0.92 6.70
N VAL A 28 7.14 1.71 7.32
CA VAL A 28 6.75 1.50 8.72
C VAL A 28 5.96 0.22 8.90
N LEU A 29 4.93 -0.04 8.09
CA LEU A 29 4.13 -1.27 8.18
C LEU A 29 5.01 -2.49 7.93
N TYR A 30 5.89 -2.43 6.93
CA TYR A 30 6.82 -3.51 6.64
C TYR A 30 7.81 -3.75 7.79
N SER A 31 8.30 -2.71 8.44
CA SER A 31 9.37 -2.84 9.44
C SER A 31 8.86 -3.13 10.84
N LEU A 32 7.73 -2.53 11.24
CA LEU A 32 7.28 -2.48 12.63
C LEU A 32 6.09 -3.37 12.94
N LEU A 33 5.32 -3.81 11.93
CA LEU A 33 4.19 -4.70 12.19
C LEU A 33 4.68 -6.08 12.65
N ASP A 34 4.06 -6.57 13.72
CA ASP A 34 4.35 -7.84 14.38
C ASP A 34 5.72 -7.91 15.10
N VAL A 35 6.28 -6.77 15.49
CA VAL A 35 7.54 -6.69 16.28
C VAL A 35 7.30 -6.92 17.79
N ASP A 36 6.27 -7.72 18.13
CA ASP A 36 5.84 -8.06 19.50
C ASP A 36 5.67 -6.81 20.39
N ASN A 37 5.03 -5.77 19.85
CA ASN A 37 4.74 -4.54 20.58
C ASN A 37 3.32 -4.06 20.28
N GLN A 38 2.38 -4.50 21.12
CA GLN A 38 0.95 -4.20 20.97
C GLN A 38 0.62 -2.70 20.89
N ARG A 39 1.41 -1.87 21.60
CA ARG A 39 1.24 -0.42 21.58
C ARG A 39 1.59 0.16 20.20
N LEU A 40 2.72 -0.25 19.63
CA LEU A 40 3.09 0.12 18.27
C LEU A 40 2.11 -0.42 17.24
N ASP A 41 1.70 -1.69 17.36
CA ASP A 41 0.72 -2.29 16.45
C ASP A 41 -0.58 -1.48 16.42
N THR A 42 -1.07 -1.07 17.59
CA THR A 42 -2.27 -0.22 17.68
C THR A 42 -2.09 1.12 16.95
N ILE A 43 -0.90 1.72 17.05
CA ILE A 43 -0.60 3.01 16.42
C ILE A 43 -0.49 2.88 14.89
N ILE A 44 0.22 1.87 14.39
CA ILE A 44 0.47 1.71 12.94
C ILE A 44 -0.73 1.11 12.20
N LEU A 45 -1.62 0.39 12.89
CA LEU A 45 -2.88 -0.12 12.33
C LEU A 45 -3.99 0.94 12.33
N ASP A 46 -3.74 2.14 12.86
CA ASP A 46 -4.70 3.23 12.83
C ASP A 46 -5.13 3.57 11.40
N LYS A 47 -6.40 3.92 11.25
CA LYS A 47 -6.99 4.24 9.94
C LYS A 47 -6.27 5.39 9.25
N ALA A 48 -5.80 6.40 9.99
CA ALA A 48 -5.10 7.53 9.38
C ALA A 48 -3.77 7.10 8.74
N PHE A 49 -3.18 6.01 9.21
CA PHE A 49 -1.91 5.48 8.71
C PHE A 49 -2.11 4.53 7.52
N THR A 50 -3.20 3.77 7.53
CA THR A 50 -3.45 2.66 6.60
C THR A 50 -4.44 2.99 5.49
N LYS A 51 -5.02 4.20 5.48
CA LYS A 51 -6.03 4.62 4.49
C LYS A 51 -5.53 4.56 3.05
N THR A 52 -4.30 5.02 2.80
CA THR A 52 -3.73 5.11 1.45
C THR A 52 -2.44 4.31 1.42
N LEU A 53 -2.35 3.32 0.55
CA LEU A 53 -1.13 2.52 0.38
C LEU A 53 -0.54 2.76 -1.01
N ASN A 54 0.75 3.06 -1.05
CA ASN A 54 1.48 3.32 -2.28
C ASN A 54 2.55 2.25 -2.54
N PHE A 55 2.26 1.36 -3.49
CA PHE A 55 3.15 0.29 -3.92
C PHE A 55 4.04 0.69 -5.10
N VAL A 56 4.05 1.97 -5.47
CA VAL A 56 4.86 2.52 -6.56
C VAL A 56 6.07 3.23 -5.97
N LEU A 57 7.26 2.74 -6.30
CA LEU A 57 8.52 3.41 -5.99
C LEU A 57 8.90 4.30 -7.17
N THR A 58 9.08 5.59 -6.93
CA THR A 58 9.55 6.54 -7.96
C THR A 58 11.02 6.84 -7.76
N THR A 59 11.81 6.77 -8.84
CA THR A 59 13.21 7.21 -8.80
C THR A 59 13.33 8.73 -8.96
N ILE A 60 14.55 9.24 -8.80
CA ILE A 60 14.89 10.65 -9.08
C ILE A 60 14.65 11.00 -10.56
N ALA A 61 14.62 10.01 -11.46
CA ALA A 61 14.34 10.20 -12.88
C ALA A 61 12.85 10.05 -13.23
N ASP A 62 11.97 10.02 -12.22
CA ASP A 62 10.52 9.74 -12.36
C ASP A 62 10.19 8.35 -12.94
N ASP A 63 11.17 7.46 -13.06
CA ASP A 63 10.93 6.06 -13.41
C ASP A 63 10.21 5.34 -12.26
N VAL A 64 9.20 4.55 -12.62
CA VAL A 64 8.51 3.64 -11.68
C VAL A 64 9.34 2.36 -11.55
N LEU A 65 9.79 2.06 -10.34
CA LEU A 65 10.42 0.80 -9.98
C LEU A 65 9.39 -0.15 -9.37
N SER A 66 9.50 -1.40 -9.76
CA SER A 66 8.76 -2.48 -9.14
C SER A 66 9.22 -2.72 -7.72
N ILE A 67 8.24 -2.90 -6.83
CA ILE A 67 8.46 -3.33 -5.47
C ILE A 67 9.10 -4.73 -5.46
N ALA A 68 10.06 -4.96 -4.56
CA ALA A 68 10.70 -6.28 -4.46
C ALA A 68 9.68 -7.36 -4.09
N ASP A 69 9.78 -8.53 -4.75
CA ASP A 69 8.84 -9.64 -4.55
C ASP A 69 8.71 -10.09 -3.09
N SER A 70 9.81 -10.08 -2.34
CA SER A 70 9.80 -10.41 -0.90
C SER A 70 8.95 -9.45 -0.09
N MET A 71 9.00 -8.16 -0.44
CA MET A 71 8.20 -7.13 0.20
C MET A 71 6.73 -7.30 -0.17
N LEU A 72 6.44 -7.48 -1.46
CA LEU A 72 5.07 -7.73 -1.94
C LEU A 72 4.45 -8.99 -1.32
N ASN A 73 5.21 -10.08 -1.19
CA ASN A 73 4.77 -11.31 -0.54
C ASN A 73 4.41 -11.11 0.92
N ARG A 74 5.22 -10.35 1.67
CA ARG A 74 4.92 -10.03 3.07
C ARG A 74 3.65 -9.18 3.16
N TYR A 75 3.49 -8.20 2.26
CA TYR A 75 2.29 -7.40 2.21
C TYR A 75 1.04 -8.25 1.97
N CYS A 76 1.05 -9.07 0.93
CA CYS A 76 -0.10 -9.88 0.55
C CYS A 76 -0.46 -10.92 1.62
N SER A 77 0.54 -11.55 2.25
CA SER A 77 0.29 -12.67 3.17
C SER A 77 -0.01 -12.22 4.60
N ASN A 78 0.59 -11.11 5.06
CA ASN A 78 0.62 -10.77 6.49
C ASN A 78 0.02 -9.40 6.81
N ILE A 79 0.28 -8.39 5.98
CA ILE A 79 -0.04 -7.00 6.32
C ILE A 79 -1.44 -6.64 5.82
N LEU A 80 -1.70 -6.82 4.52
CA LEU A 80 -2.96 -6.43 3.89
C LEU A 80 -4.19 -7.06 4.55
N PRO A 81 -4.21 -8.36 4.91
CA PRO A 81 -5.34 -8.96 5.60
C PRO A 81 -5.67 -8.34 6.98
N LYS A 82 -4.76 -7.56 7.58
CA LYS A 82 -4.95 -6.91 8.88
C LYS A 82 -5.45 -5.47 8.75
N ILE A 83 -5.29 -4.84 7.59
CA ILE A 83 -5.56 -3.41 7.39
C ILE A 83 -6.55 -3.12 6.25
N ASP A 84 -6.95 -4.13 5.50
CA ASP A 84 -7.90 -4.09 4.38
C ASP A 84 -9.15 -3.22 4.63
N HIS A 85 -9.74 -3.33 5.80
CA HIS A 85 -10.92 -2.56 6.21
C HIS A 85 -10.64 -1.05 6.36
N ASN A 86 -9.39 -0.62 6.52
CA ASN A 86 -9.02 0.79 6.60
C ASN A 86 -8.64 1.39 5.26
N VAL A 87 -8.18 0.57 4.31
CA VAL A 87 -7.70 1.00 3.00
C VAL A 87 -8.86 1.55 2.18
N THR A 88 -8.75 2.81 1.75
CA THR A 88 -9.69 3.44 0.83
C THR A 88 -9.06 3.79 -0.52
N SER A 89 -7.73 3.83 -0.59
CA SER A 89 -6.98 4.25 -1.77
C SER A 89 -5.76 3.37 -1.97
N LEU A 90 -5.64 2.78 -3.16
CA LEU A 90 -4.49 1.98 -3.58
C LEU A 90 -3.80 2.63 -4.77
N ILE A 91 -2.49 2.80 -4.67
CA ILE A 91 -1.63 3.26 -5.76
C ILE A 91 -0.68 2.12 -6.10
N LEU A 92 -0.87 1.50 -7.27
CA LEU A 92 -0.23 0.24 -7.63
C LEU A 92 0.52 0.35 -8.96
N GLU A 93 1.58 -0.44 -9.09
CA GLU A 93 2.05 -0.87 -10.40
C GLU A 93 1.08 -1.92 -10.95
N ALA A 94 0.77 -1.83 -12.25
CA ALA A 94 -0.23 -2.67 -12.89
C ALA A 94 0.10 -4.18 -12.81
N GLU A 95 1.37 -4.55 -12.82
CA GLU A 95 1.81 -5.96 -12.65
C GLU A 95 1.55 -6.51 -11.24
N ALA A 96 1.61 -5.66 -10.21
CA ALA A 96 1.36 -6.05 -8.82
C ALA A 96 -0.15 -6.08 -8.48
N MET A 97 -0.99 -5.49 -9.34
CA MET A 97 -2.42 -5.29 -9.07
C MET A 97 -3.14 -6.58 -8.68
N GLU A 98 -2.99 -7.65 -9.47
CA GLU A 98 -3.70 -8.91 -9.21
C GLU A 98 -3.37 -9.46 -7.83
N ARG A 99 -2.07 -9.54 -7.48
CA ARG A 99 -1.61 -10.07 -6.20
C ARG A 99 -2.14 -9.27 -5.02
N ILE A 100 -2.15 -7.94 -5.14
CA ILE A 100 -2.62 -7.04 -4.08
C ILE A 100 -4.13 -7.12 -3.93
N LEU A 101 -4.88 -7.01 -5.04
CA LEU A 101 -6.34 -7.05 -5.01
C LEU A 101 -6.91 -8.42 -4.58
N LEU A 102 -6.15 -9.51 -4.74
CA LEU A 102 -6.52 -10.84 -4.25
C LEU A 102 -6.07 -11.12 -2.81
N ALA A 103 -5.20 -10.28 -2.23
CA ALA A 103 -4.65 -10.52 -0.90
C ALA A 103 -5.67 -10.34 0.23
N ALA A 104 -6.67 -9.49 0.03
CA ALA A 104 -7.69 -9.19 1.03
C ALA A 104 -9.02 -8.75 0.38
N ASP A 105 -10.09 -8.67 1.17
CA ASP A 105 -11.34 -8.07 0.73
C ASP A 105 -11.31 -6.60 1.17
N TYR A 106 -11.29 -5.65 0.23
CA TYR A 106 -11.18 -4.23 0.56
C TYR A 106 -12.56 -3.55 0.56
N PRO A 107 -13.36 -3.63 1.65
CA PRO A 107 -14.75 -3.18 1.64
C PRO A 107 -14.89 -1.66 1.43
N ASN A 108 -13.85 -0.90 1.75
CA ASN A 108 -13.87 0.57 1.73
C ASN A 108 -13.01 1.16 0.60
N LEU A 109 -12.51 0.33 -0.32
CA LEU A 109 -11.68 0.79 -1.44
C LEU A 109 -12.51 1.56 -2.45
N THR A 110 -12.27 2.87 -2.53
CA THR A 110 -13.00 3.78 -3.43
C THR A 110 -12.10 4.37 -4.51
N GLU A 111 -10.79 4.38 -4.29
CA GLU A 111 -9.80 4.97 -5.19
C GLU A 111 -8.76 3.93 -5.60
N LEU A 112 -8.52 3.83 -6.90
CA LEU A 112 -7.45 3.00 -7.44
C LEU A 112 -6.68 3.77 -8.52
N LYS A 113 -5.37 3.83 -8.35
CA LYS A 113 -4.44 4.39 -9.33
C LYS A 113 -3.46 3.32 -9.79
N LEU A 114 -3.41 3.08 -11.10
CA LEU A 114 -2.53 2.10 -11.71
C LEU A 114 -1.46 2.79 -12.56
N PHE A 115 -0.21 2.39 -12.38
CA PHE A 115 0.95 2.83 -13.16
C PHE A 115 1.46 1.72 -14.07
N ASN A 116 2.20 2.10 -15.12
CA ASN A 116 2.74 1.20 -16.14
C ASN A 116 1.65 0.35 -16.81
N VAL A 117 0.49 0.96 -17.06
CA VAL A 117 -0.61 0.28 -17.75
C VAL A 117 -0.25 0.09 -19.22
N ILE A 118 -0.40 -1.15 -19.71
CA ILE A 118 -0.27 -1.53 -21.12
C ILE A 118 -1.60 -2.13 -21.61
N ASP A 119 -1.82 -2.15 -22.92
CA ASP A 119 -3.09 -2.60 -23.54
C ASP A 119 -3.49 -4.03 -23.14
N TYR A 120 -2.50 -4.91 -22.93
CA TYR A 120 -2.74 -6.26 -22.43
C TYR A 120 -3.42 -6.25 -21.06
N ILE A 121 -2.99 -5.39 -20.13
CA ILE A 121 -3.55 -5.31 -18.78
C ILE A 121 -5.00 -4.81 -18.83
N VAL A 122 -5.28 -3.81 -19.66
CA VAL A 122 -6.64 -3.30 -19.84
C VAL A 122 -7.57 -4.39 -20.37
N SER A 123 -7.13 -5.07 -21.45
CA SER A 123 -7.90 -6.14 -22.08
C SER A 123 -8.01 -7.41 -21.25
N HIS A 124 -7.13 -7.63 -20.26
CA HIS A 124 -7.21 -8.78 -19.37
C HIS A 124 -8.09 -8.51 -18.15
N TYR A 125 -7.88 -7.38 -17.46
CA TYR A 125 -8.47 -7.15 -16.15
C TYR A 125 -9.71 -6.26 -16.12
N PHE A 126 -10.02 -5.52 -17.19
CA PHE A 126 -11.19 -4.62 -17.24
C PHE A 126 -12.33 -5.17 -18.10
N THR A 127 -12.33 -6.49 -18.34
CA THR A 127 -13.40 -7.17 -19.07
C THR A 127 -14.55 -7.59 -18.15
N VAL A 128 -15.67 -7.94 -18.76
CA VAL A 128 -16.86 -8.45 -18.07
C VAL A 128 -16.63 -9.76 -17.32
N GLU A 129 -15.59 -10.51 -17.69
CA GLU A 129 -15.20 -11.80 -17.10
C GLU A 129 -14.13 -11.66 -16.02
N SER A 130 -13.60 -10.44 -15.81
CA SER A 130 -12.54 -10.20 -14.84
C SER A 130 -12.97 -10.56 -13.41
N PRO A 131 -12.11 -11.23 -12.63
CA PRO A 131 -12.37 -11.50 -11.22
C PRO A 131 -12.48 -10.20 -10.39
N PHE A 132 -11.91 -9.10 -10.89
CA PHE A 132 -11.92 -7.79 -10.23
C PHE A 132 -13.14 -6.94 -10.57
N ARG A 133 -14.05 -7.45 -11.41
CA ARG A 133 -15.23 -6.70 -11.84
C ARG A 133 -16.05 -6.16 -10.67
N ARG A 134 -16.20 -6.93 -9.59
CA ARG A 134 -16.91 -6.50 -8.38
C ARG A 134 -16.26 -5.24 -7.78
N ILE A 135 -14.94 -5.25 -7.65
CA ILE A 135 -14.16 -4.13 -7.11
C ILE A 135 -14.34 -2.92 -8.04
N PHE A 136 -14.07 -3.07 -9.32
CA PHE A 136 -14.13 -1.97 -10.29
C PHE A 136 -15.52 -1.36 -10.49
N GLN A 137 -16.60 -2.16 -10.46
CA GLN A 137 -17.95 -1.67 -10.77
C GLN A 137 -18.75 -1.24 -9.53
N GLN A 138 -18.46 -1.78 -8.35
CA GLN A 138 -19.30 -1.56 -7.16
C GLN A 138 -18.63 -0.69 -6.11
N GLN A 139 -17.30 -0.66 -6.06
CA GLN A 139 -16.56 -0.02 -4.97
C GLN A 139 -15.75 1.18 -5.47
N ILE A 140 -15.04 1.05 -6.61
CA ILE A 140 -14.21 2.12 -7.15
C ILE A 140 -15.06 3.25 -7.72
N THR A 141 -14.91 4.43 -7.13
CA THR A 141 -15.50 5.69 -7.60
C THR A 141 -14.50 6.55 -8.38
N ASP A 142 -13.21 6.35 -8.13
CA ASP A 142 -12.11 7.03 -8.83
C ASP A 142 -11.08 6.02 -9.32
N LEU A 143 -10.98 5.89 -10.65
CA LEU A 143 -10.02 5.02 -11.32
C LEU A 143 -9.10 5.86 -12.19
N THR A 144 -7.81 5.87 -11.86
CA THR A 144 -6.77 6.54 -12.66
C THR A 144 -5.85 5.51 -13.29
N LEU A 145 -5.69 5.57 -14.62
CA LEU A 145 -4.75 4.73 -15.38
C LEU A 145 -3.63 5.60 -15.93
N VAL A 146 -2.39 5.30 -15.55
CA VAL A 146 -1.17 5.93 -16.07
C VAL A 146 -0.48 4.91 -16.98
N TYR A 147 -0.54 5.18 -18.29
CA TYR A 147 0.03 4.29 -19.30
C TYR A 147 1.55 4.39 -19.33
N SER A 148 2.22 3.27 -19.63
CA SER A 148 3.65 3.28 -19.93
C SER A 148 3.90 4.15 -21.16
N ASN A 149 4.87 5.06 -21.07
CA ASN A 149 5.38 5.74 -22.25
C ASN A 149 6.28 4.74 -22.99
N ASP A 150 5.71 3.93 -23.87
CA ASP A 150 6.51 3.15 -24.80
C ASP A 150 7.26 4.12 -25.73
N ILE A 151 8.49 4.46 -25.35
CA ILE A 151 9.47 4.98 -26.29
C ILE A 151 9.86 3.78 -27.13
N ASN A 152 9.27 3.70 -28.34
CA ASN A 152 9.79 2.89 -29.43
C ASN A 152 11.31 3.12 -29.55
N ILE A 153 12.12 2.09 -29.31
CA ILE A 153 13.52 2.01 -29.75
C ILE A 153 13.59 1.03 -30.91
#